data_AF-A0AAV1LXP9-F1
#
_entry.id   AF-A0AAV1LXP9-F1
#
_cell.length_a   1.000
_cell.length_b   1.000
_cell.length_c   1.000
_cell.angle_alpha   90.00
_cell.angle_beta   90.00
_cell.angle_gamma   90.00
#
_symmetry.space_group_name_H-M   'P 1'
#
loop_
_entity.id
_entity.type
_entity.pdbx_description
1 polymer ?
#
loop_
_entity_poly.entity_id
_entity_poly.type
_entity_poly.pdbx_seq_one_letter_code
_entity_poly.pdbx_strand_id
1 'polypeptide(L)'
;MKRNNKYPKSRNKFKHPKEIENFQSRFMALSKPYIIGYMSVDEARQYHFNLSQLKYLTKIPTGRIHFNLNHNIDAPSKRTTDNNNEMINLLLQYLLDQRECLNLISKKIDFICYRRTLISIMCNAFDEVEPLLISACLYNGSIYLCTLDTLQEIMKRKSRTKEEEKFCAWGYKFEQYLLSDSPNTCPNIERPVIENEEFSLFYYASLGSYNLIYGAQIDGMLATNGAVPNPPANLNTESNLNYLRNNEYLELKTNRHLMNQRQERNFRRYKMLRCWCQCYLANLKGLLVGFRNEEGIVERLQWYEQQEIIKYCKNEWNPETALNYLNYFLSYIKNCLTQKTCTGPVTLNFQLNSDKTINVIENSIYEILPQWYTTN
;
A
#
# COMPACT_ATOMS: atom_id res chain seq x y z
N MET A 1 27.16 40.85 -15.01
CA MET A 1 26.07 39.85 -14.84
C MET A 1 26.65 38.58 -14.21
N LYS A 2 26.46 38.37 -12.90
CA LYS A 2 26.69 37.08 -12.25
C LYS A 2 25.38 36.68 -11.59
N ARG A 3 24.71 35.67 -12.14
CA ARG A 3 23.42 35.15 -11.64
C ARG A 3 23.67 34.44 -10.31
N ASN A 4 23.17 35.02 -9.22
CA ASN A 4 23.07 34.39 -7.92
C ASN A 4 21.99 33.29 -7.98
N ASN A 5 22.38 32.04 -8.22
CA ASN A 5 21.54 30.89 -7.90
C ASN A 5 21.55 30.69 -6.37
N LYS A 6 20.70 31.44 -5.67
CA LYS A 6 20.33 31.12 -4.29
C LYS A 6 19.36 29.96 -4.32
N TYR A 7 19.84 28.75 -4.04
CA TYR A 7 18.98 27.65 -3.62
C TYR A 7 18.14 28.11 -2.42
N PRO A 8 16.84 27.78 -2.36
CA PRO A 8 15.99 28.17 -1.24
C PRO A 8 16.54 27.55 0.06
N LYS A 9 16.76 28.41 1.06
CA LYS A 9 17.21 28.01 2.40
C LYS A 9 16.13 27.09 3.01
N SER A 10 16.48 25.85 3.33
CA SER A 10 15.67 24.92 4.12
C SER A 10 15.35 25.57 5.48
N ARG A 11 14.13 26.06 5.66
CA ARG A 11 13.63 26.47 6.98
C ARG A 11 12.92 25.26 7.57
N ASN A 12 13.37 24.87 8.76
CA ASN A 12 12.94 23.72 9.59
C ASN A 12 13.68 22.40 9.31
N LYS A 13 14.86 22.24 9.93
CA LYS A 13 15.43 20.91 10.16
C LYS A 13 14.67 20.26 11.31
N PHE A 14 13.84 19.27 11.01
CA PHE A 14 13.19 18.46 12.02
C PHE A 14 14.05 17.24 12.31
N LYS A 15 14.43 17.04 13.59
CA LYS A 15 15.21 15.88 14.03
C LYS A 15 14.29 14.67 14.16
N HIS A 16 14.69 13.54 13.58
CA HIS A 16 13.93 12.30 13.67
C HIS A 16 13.90 11.71 15.09
N PRO A 17 12.87 10.90 15.40
CA PRO A 17 12.62 10.22 16.68
C PRO A 17 13.67 9.27 17.26
N LYS A 18 14.97 9.37 16.96
CA LYS A 18 15.96 8.61 17.75
C LYS A 18 16.24 9.22 19.13
N GLU A 19 15.73 10.42 19.40
CA GLU A 19 15.63 11.00 20.75
C GLU A 19 14.27 10.66 21.43
N ILE A 20 13.45 9.76 20.84
CA ILE A 20 12.11 9.36 21.32
C ILE A 20 12.16 7.99 22.03
N GLU A 21 13.09 7.83 22.98
CA GLU A 21 12.94 6.79 24.03
C GLU A 21 11.97 7.23 25.14
N ASN A 22 11.43 8.46 25.06
CA ASN A 22 10.58 9.08 26.07
C ASN A 22 9.14 9.39 25.60
N PHE A 23 8.60 8.68 24.61
CA PHE A 23 7.14 8.74 24.41
C PHE A 23 6.46 7.88 25.48
N GLN A 24 6.18 8.48 26.64
CA GLN A 24 5.04 8.08 27.50
C GLN A 24 3.70 8.44 26.82
N SER A 25 3.55 8.14 25.52
CA SER A 25 2.29 8.38 24.82
C SER A 25 1.41 7.15 24.91
N ARG A 26 0.15 7.35 25.28
CA ARG A 26 -0.91 6.34 25.14
C ARG A 26 -0.83 5.68 23.77
N PHE A 27 -0.79 4.35 23.71
CA PHE A 27 -0.78 3.56 22.47
C PHE A 27 -1.83 4.08 21.48
N MET A 28 -1.39 4.59 20.33
CA MET A 28 -2.26 5.17 19.30
C MET A 28 -2.72 4.08 18.33
N ALA A 29 -3.65 3.24 18.77
CA ALA A 29 -4.26 2.23 17.92
C ALA A 29 -5.04 2.87 16.77
N LEU A 30 -4.86 2.34 15.56
CA LEU A 30 -5.82 2.56 14.48
C LEU A 30 -7.17 1.92 14.87
N SER A 31 -8.28 2.62 14.68
CA SER A 31 -9.60 1.98 14.76
C SER A 31 -9.69 0.85 13.73
N LYS A 32 -10.54 -0.15 13.97
CA LYS A 32 -10.77 -1.21 12.99
C LYS A 32 -11.11 -0.58 11.61
N PRO A 33 -10.31 -0.81 10.56
CA PRO A 33 -10.58 -0.30 9.22
C PRO A 33 -11.97 -0.73 8.75
N TYR A 34 -12.78 0.25 8.32
CA TYR A 34 -14.13 0.02 7.84
C TYR A 34 -14.19 0.20 6.33
N ILE A 35 -14.63 -0.83 5.60
CA ILE A 35 -14.75 -0.77 4.14
C ILE A 35 -15.87 0.19 3.75
N ILE A 36 -15.53 1.25 3.01
CA ILE A 36 -16.45 2.28 2.52
C ILE A 36 -16.62 2.26 1.01
N GLY A 37 -15.78 1.51 0.29
CA GLY A 37 -15.82 1.44 -1.16
C GLY A 37 -14.88 0.40 -1.72
N TYR A 38 -14.94 0.25 -3.03
CA TYR A 38 -14.14 -0.69 -3.80
C TYR A 38 -13.94 -0.14 -5.22
N MET A 39 -12.91 -0.64 -5.90
CA MET A 39 -12.76 -0.46 -7.34
C MET A 39 -12.06 -1.67 -7.96
N SER A 40 -12.34 -1.89 -9.23
CA SER A 40 -11.59 -2.79 -10.10
C SER A 40 -10.85 -1.96 -11.15
N VAL A 41 -9.65 -2.39 -11.52
CA VAL A 41 -8.85 -1.80 -12.59
C VAL A 41 -8.53 -2.89 -13.60
N ASP A 42 -8.91 -2.69 -14.86
CA ASP A 42 -8.76 -3.72 -15.88
C ASP A 42 -7.34 -3.81 -16.50
N GLU A 43 -7.18 -4.71 -17.46
CA GLU A 43 -5.93 -4.91 -18.21
C GLU A 43 -5.45 -3.65 -18.96
N ALA A 44 -6.35 -2.74 -19.32
CA ALA A 44 -6.08 -1.46 -19.96
C ALA A 44 -5.86 -0.32 -18.95
N ARG A 45 -5.76 -0.67 -17.65
CA ARG A 45 -5.61 0.24 -16.52
C ARG A 45 -6.77 1.23 -16.39
N GLN A 46 -7.98 0.85 -16.81
CA GLN A 46 -9.18 1.66 -16.68
C GLN A 46 -9.90 1.37 -15.36
N TYR A 47 -10.41 2.43 -14.74
CA TYR A 47 -11.21 2.35 -13.51
C TYR A 47 -12.60 1.79 -13.78
N HIS A 48 -13.04 0.88 -12.91
CA HIS A 48 -14.39 0.32 -12.90
C HIS A 48 -14.94 0.27 -11.47
N PHE A 49 -16.15 0.80 -11.27
CA PHE A 49 -16.85 0.72 -9.99
C PHE A 49 -17.61 -0.60 -9.83
N ASN A 50 -16.89 -1.72 -9.86
CA ASN A 50 -17.45 -3.07 -9.73
C ASN A 50 -16.44 -4.03 -9.07
N LEU A 51 -16.82 -5.32 -8.98
CA LEU A 51 -16.03 -6.37 -8.36
C LEU A 51 -15.31 -7.28 -9.39
N SER A 52 -15.16 -6.84 -10.64
CA SER A 52 -14.65 -7.68 -11.73
C SER A 52 -13.23 -8.21 -11.50
N GLN A 53 -12.43 -7.50 -10.71
CA GLN A 53 -11.05 -7.87 -10.40
C GLN A 53 -10.87 -8.49 -9.01
N LEU A 54 -11.95 -8.71 -8.25
CA LEU A 54 -11.87 -9.44 -6.99
C LEU A 54 -11.49 -10.90 -7.24
N LYS A 55 -10.35 -11.34 -6.70
CA LYS A 55 -9.87 -12.72 -6.84
C LYS A 55 -10.07 -13.52 -5.55
N TYR A 56 -10.09 -14.84 -5.66
CA TYR A 56 -10.46 -15.75 -4.58
C TYR A 56 -9.40 -16.82 -4.35
N LEU A 57 -8.94 -16.95 -3.10
CA LEU A 57 -8.17 -18.09 -2.63
C LEU A 57 -9.15 -19.18 -2.19
N THR A 58 -9.39 -20.16 -3.06
CA THR A 58 -10.39 -21.22 -2.85
C THR A 58 -9.81 -22.43 -2.11
N LYS A 59 -8.50 -22.65 -2.24
CA LYS A 59 -7.78 -23.74 -1.57
C LYS A 59 -6.33 -23.34 -1.34
N ILE A 60 -5.82 -23.65 -0.14
CA ILE A 60 -4.37 -23.66 0.11
C ILE A 60 -3.88 -25.08 -0.17
N PRO A 61 -3.02 -25.30 -1.19
CA PRO A 61 -2.53 -26.64 -1.50
C PRO A 61 -1.75 -27.23 -0.33
N THR A 62 -2.03 -28.50 -0.04
CA THR A 62 -1.33 -29.30 0.99
C THR A 62 -0.46 -30.36 0.32
N GLY A 63 0.64 -30.74 0.96
CA GLY A 63 1.60 -31.71 0.43
C GLY A 63 2.74 -31.07 -0.36
N ARG A 64 3.25 -31.78 -1.39
CA ARG A 64 4.39 -31.33 -2.19
C ARG A 64 4.00 -30.16 -3.08
N ILE A 65 4.59 -28.99 -2.84
CA ILE A 65 4.38 -27.79 -3.65
C ILE A 65 5.45 -27.72 -4.74
N HIS A 66 5.04 -27.36 -5.96
CA HIS A 66 5.94 -27.13 -7.09
C HIS A 66 5.31 -26.10 -8.03
N PHE A 67 5.40 -24.81 -7.68
CA PHE A 67 4.93 -23.74 -8.57
C PHE A 67 6.10 -23.16 -9.34
N ASN A 68 6.10 -23.32 -10.66
CA ASN A 68 7.12 -22.74 -11.52
C ASN A 68 6.75 -21.28 -11.85
N LEU A 69 7.37 -20.33 -11.16
CA LEU A 69 7.09 -18.91 -11.36
C LEU A 69 7.56 -18.39 -12.73
N ASN A 70 8.29 -19.20 -13.52
CA ASN A 70 8.67 -18.85 -14.89
C ASN A 70 7.63 -19.25 -15.94
N HIS A 71 6.61 -20.02 -15.56
CA HIS A 71 5.62 -20.51 -16.50
C HIS A 71 4.81 -19.36 -17.12
N ASN A 72 4.86 -19.23 -18.45
CA ASN A 72 4.19 -18.17 -19.24
C ASN A 72 4.55 -16.72 -18.80
N ILE A 73 5.80 -16.48 -18.37
CA ILE A 73 6.27 -15.15 -17.95
C ILE A 73 7.01 -14.37 -19.04
N ASP A 74 7.22 -14.96 -20.22
CA ASP A 74 8.05 -14.35 -21.29
C ASP A 74 7.35 -13.24 -22.08
N ALA A 75 6.03 -13.11 -21.93
CA ALA A 75 5.23 -12.01 -22.50
C ALA A 75 4.25 -11.41 -21.46
N PRO A 76 4.73 -10.94 -20.29
CA PRO A 76 3.85 -10.32 -19.32
C PRO A 76 3.41 -8.96 -19.86
N SER A 77 2.12 -8.63 -19.76
CA SER A 77 1.68 -7.27 -19.99
C SER A 77 2.10 -6.43 -18.78
N LYS A 78 3.32 -5.87 -18.87
CA LYS A 78 3.90 -5.01 -17.84
C LYS A 78 2.96 -3.85 -17.52
N ARG A 79 2.97 -3.41 -16.27
CA ARG A 79 2.15 -2.30 -15.83
C ARG A 79 2.48 -1.04 -16.61
N THR A 80 1.47 -0.43 -17.24
CA THR A 80 1.65 0.75 -18.11
C THR A 80 2.04 2.01 -17.32
N THR A 81 1.78 2.03 -16.01
CA THR A 81 1.96 3.17 -15.11
C THR A 81 3.16 3.06 -14.18
N ASP A 82 4.06 2.08 -14.39
CA ASP A 82 5.26 1.84 -13.58
C ASP A 82 6.18 3.05 -13.39
N ASN A 83 6.00 4.10 -14.21
CA ASN A 83 6.64 5.39 -14.08
C ASN A 83 6.10 6.29 -12.96
N ASN A 84 5.19 5.80 -12.10
CA ASN A 84 4.56 6.56 -11.01
C ASN A 84 3.73 7.77 -11.49
N ASN A 85 3.42 7.85 -12.80
CA ASN A 85 2.63 8.95 -13.38
C ASN A 85 1.16 8.94 -12.91
N GLU A 86 0.64 7.78 -12.50
CA GLU A 86 -0.74 7.65 -12.03
C GLU A 86 -0.93 8.28 -10.64
N MET A 87 0.12 8.34 -9.81
CA MET A 87 0.09 8.90 -8.44
C MET A 87 -1.13 8.42 -7.64
N ILE A 88 -2.10 9.31 -7.38
CA ILE A 88 -3.36 9.03 -6.69
C ILE A 88 -4.58 9.18 -7.60
N ASN A 89 -4.41 9.24 -8.93
CA ASN A 89 -5.49 9.55 -9.88
C ASN A 89 -6.68 8.59 -9.78
N LEU A 90 -6.45 7.27 -9.66
CA LEU A 90 -7.54 6.30 -9.52
C LEU A 90 -8.30 6.47 -8.18
N LEU A 91 -7.58 6.80 -7.09
CA LEU A 91 -8.21 7.17 -5.82
C LEU A 91 -9.05 8.45 -5.98
N LEU A 92 -8.54 9.45 -6.68
CA LEU A 92 -9.28 10.69 -6.95
C LEU A 92 -10.52 10.44 -7.83
N GLN A 93 -10.44 9.55 -8.82
CA GLN A 93 -11.61 9.12 -9.62
C GLN A 93 -12.67 8.46 -8.74
N TYR A 94 -12.27 7.52 -7.87
CA TYR A 94 -13.15 6.92 -6.88
C TYR A 94 -13.83 7.96 -5.98
N LEU A 95 -13.08 8.96 -5.49
CA LEU A 95 -13.64 10.01 -4.62
C LEU A 95 -14.66 10.89 -5.35
N LEU A 96 -14.47 11.16 -6.65
CA LEU A 96 -15.46 11.88 -7.46
C LEU A 96 -16.73 11.04 -7.67
N ASP A 97 -16.54 9.79 -8.06
CA ASP A 97 -17.64 8.85 -8.33
C ASP A 97 -18.48 8.57 -7.07
N GLN A 98 -17.85 8.54 -5.89
CA GLN A 98 -18.50 8.26 -4.62
C GLN A 98 -18.74 9.51 -3.75
N ARG A 99 -18.63 10.72 -4.32
CA ARG A 99 -18.71 12.00 -3.58
C ARG A 99 -19.96 12.11 -2.71
N GLU A 100 -21.12 11.76 -3.25
CA GLU A 100 -22.40 11.83 -2.53
C GLU A 100 -22.45 10.85 -1.35
N CYS A 101 -22.00 9.61 -1.55
CA CYS A 101 -21.94 8.60 -0.50
C CYS A 101 -20.93 8.99 0.60
N LEU A 102 -19.80 9.56 0.21
CA LEU A 102 -18.77 10.01 1.15
C LEU A 102 -19.21 11.24 1.95
N ASN A 103 -20.05 12.11 1.38
CA ASN A 103 -20.63 13.25 2.12
C ASN A 103 -21.55 12.80 3.26
N LEU A 104 -22.10 11.57 3.21
CA LEU A 104 -22.86 10.99 4.33
C LEU A 104 -21.96 10.62 5.52
N ILE A 105 -20.64 10.54 5.33
CA ILE A 105 -19.70 10.41 6.43
C ILE A 105 -19.72 11.73 7.19
N SER A 106 -20.44 11.76 8.32
CA SER A 106 -20.67 12.95 9.15
C SER A 106 -19.41 13.53 9.81
N LYS A 107 -18.24 12.93 9.55
CA LYS A 107 -16.97 13.28 10.18
C LYS A 107 -16.07 13.96 9.15
N LYS A 108 -15.41 15.04 9.59
CA LYS A 108 -14.35 15.68 8.81
C LYS A 108 -13.23 14.67 8.54
N ILE A 109 -12.85 14.53 7.27
CA ILE A 109 -11.69 13.73 6.85
C ILE A 109 -10.44 14.61 6.93
N ASP A 110 -9.40 14.13 7.60
CA ASP A 110 -8.14 14.84 7.75
C ASP A 110 -7.13 14.44 6.68
N PHE A 111 -7.01 13.14 6.41
CA PHE A 111 -6.04 12.59 5.47
C PHE A 111 -6.67 11.66 4.44
N ILE A 112 -6.23 11.79 3.19
CA ILE A 112 -6.65 10.95 2.06
C ILE A 112 -5.42 10.43 1.33
N CYS A 113 -5.25 9.12 1.17
CA CYS A 113 -4.05 8.55 0.53
C CYS A 113 -4.24 7.10 0.07
N TYR A 114 -3.18 6.48 -0.46
CA TYR A 114 -3.11 5.03 -0.54
C TYR A 114 -2.44 4.43 0.70
N ARG A 115 -2.83 3.20 1.05
CA ARG A 115 -2.23 2.38 2.12
C ARG A 115 -0.70 2.36 2.02
N ARG A 116 -0.15 2.31 0.80
CA ARG A 116 1.29 2.36 0.54
C ARG A 116 1.98 3.53 1.25
N THR A 117 1.38 4.72 1.26
CA THR A 117 1.97 5.89 1.92
C THR A 117 2.01 5.74 3.43
N LEU A 118 0.95 5.20 4.04
CA LEU A 118 0.95 4.89 5.48
C LEU A 118 2.01 3.85 5.83
N ILE A 119 2.14 2.79 5.02
CA ILE A 119 3.19 1.76 5.19
C ILE A 119 4.58 2.38 5.13
N SER A 120 4.85 3.22 4.11
CA SER A 120 6.16 3.87 3.96
C SER A 120 6.53 4.71 5.19
N ILE A 121 5.57 5.45 5.76
CA ILE A 121 5.79 6.22 6.99
C ILE A 121 6.04 5.27 8.18
N MET A 122 5.19 4.26 8.38
CA MET A 122 5.31 3.29 9.48
C MET A 122 6.65 2.54 9.45
N CYS A 123 7.12 2.12 8.28
CA CYS A 123 8.40 1.44 8.13
C CYS A 123 9.59 2.37 8.37
N ASN A 124 9.47 3.66 8.01
CA ASN A 124 10.54 4.63 8.22
C ASN A 124 10.82 4.94 9.70
N ALA A 125 9.86 4.63 10.59
CA ALA A 125 10.07 4.68 12.05
C ALA A 125 11.29 3.86 12.50
N PHE A 126 11.61 2.80 11.76
CA PHE A 126 12.74 1.92 12.01
C PHE A 126 13.95 2.35 11.16
N ASP A 127 15.11 1.79 11.47
CA ASP A 127 16.35 2.04 10.74
C ASP A 127 16.32 1.42 9.33
N GLU A 128 15.42 1.91 8.48
CA GLU A 128 15.52 1.76 7.04
C GLU A 128 16.32 2.95 6.47
N VAL A 129 17.29 2.59 5.63
CA VAL A 129 18.28 3.46 4.97
C VAL A 129 17.66 4.22 3.80
N GLU A 130 16.45 3.82 3.38
CA GLU A 130 15.78 4.33 2.19
C GLU A 130 15.24 5.74 2.42
N PRO A 131 15.70 6.74 1.64
CA PRO A 131 15.08 8.05 1.64
C PRO A 131 13.61 7.94 1.26
N LEU A 132 12.76 8.70 1.93
CA LEU A 132 11.32 8.69 1.69
C LEU A 132 10.88 10.08 1.22
N LEU A 133 10.20 10.15 0.07
CA LEU A 133 9.63 11.38 -0.44
C LEU A 133 8.10 11.29 -0.42
N ILE A 134 7.45 12.19 0.30
CA ILE A 134 5.99 12.29 0.38
C ILE A 134 5.56 13.68 -0.06
N SER A 135 4.68 13.75 -1.05
CA SER A 135 3.95 14.96 -1.38
C SER A 135 2.67 15.01 -0.57
N ALA A 136 2.39 16.15 0.06
CA ALA A 136 1.18 16.42 0.80
C ALA A 136 0.50 17.67 0.26
N CYS A 137 -0.77 17.57 -0.12
CA CYS A 137 -1.56 18.67 -0.67
C CYS A 137 -2.78 18.95 0.20
N LEU A 138 -2.87 20.15 0.78
CA LEU A 138 -4.07 20.62 1.49
C LEU A 138 -5.07 21.19 0.46
N TYR A 139 -6.25 20.59 0.39
CA TYR A 139 -7.33 21.03 -0.50
C TYR A 139 -8.71 20.71 0.10
N ASN A 140 -9.64 21.68 0.07
CA ASN A 140 -10.99 21.58 0.65
C ASN A 140 -11.01 20.99 2.09
N GLY A 141 -10.05 21.42 2.92
CA GLY A 141 -9.96 21.03 4.32
C GLY A 141 -9.39 19.64 4.61
N SER A 142 -9.03 18.86 3.58
CA SER A 142 -8.38 17.55 3.68
C SER A 142 -6.94 17.60 3.15
N ILE A 143 -6.07 16.74 3.69
CA ILE A 143 -4.68 16.60 3.25
C ILE A 143 -4.52 15.31 2.43
N TYR A 144 -4.22 15.44 1.15
CA TYR A 144 -3.94 14.34 0.25
C TYR A 144 -2.47 13.97 0.34
N LEU A 145 -2.15 12.69 0.52
CA LEU A 145 -0.77 12.22 0.59
C LEU A 145 -0.45 11.26 -0.55
N CYS A 146 0.73 11.42 -1.15
CA CYS A 146 1.27 10.52 -2.14
C CYS A 146 2.76 10.30 -1.88
N THR A 147 3.17 9.04 -1.76
CA THR A 147 4.59 8.69 -1.81
C THR A 147 5.08 8.82 -3.25
N LEU A 148 6.21 9.50 -3.45
CA LEU A 148 6.85 9.71 -4.74
C LEU A 148 8.15 8.91 -4.80
N ASP A 149 8.57 8.54 -6.01
CA ASP A 149 9.90 7.95 -6.20
C ASP A 149 10.97 9.02 -5.93
N THR A 150 11.96 8.67 -5.13
CA THR A 150 13.19 9.44 -4.98
C THR A 150 14.05 9.31 -6.25
N LEU A 151 15.00 10.24 -6.45
CA LEU A 151 15.94 10.15 -7.58
C LEU A 151 16.71 8.81 -7.58
N GLN A 152 17.04 8.29 -6.39
CA GLN A 152 17.72 7.00 -6.24
C GLN A 152 16.83 5.84 -6.70
N GLU A 153 15.54 5.84 -6.35
CA GLU A 153 14.58 4.82 -6.81
C GLU A 153 14.33 4.91 -8.31
N ILE A 154 14.20 6.12 -8.88
CA ILE A 154 14.08 6.33 -10.32
C ILE A 154 15.30 5.77 -11.05
N MET A 155 16.51 6.06 -10.57
CA MET A 155 17.75 5.53 -11.16
C MET A 155 17.81 4.01 -11.06
N LYS A 156 17.52 3.45 -9.88
CA LYS A 156 17.49 1.99 -9.64
C LYS A 156 16.48 1.29 -10.54
N ARG A 157 15.29 1.88 -10.73
CA ARG A 157 14.25 1.35 -11.61
C ARG A 157 14.67 1.37 -13.08
N LYS A 158 15.30 2.46 -13.54
CA LYS A 158 15.85 2.59 -14.89
C LYS A 158 17.04 1.66 -15.16
N SER A 159 17.78 1.29 -14.11
CA SER A 159 18.93 0.39 -14.21
C SER A 159 18.60 -1.07 -13.88
N ARG A 160 17.31 -1.45 -13.80
CA ARG A 160 16.91 -2.83 -13.48
C ARG A 160 17.45 -3.80 -14.52
N THR A 161 18.05 -4.87 -14.04
CA THR A 161 18.44 -6.00 -14.88
C THR A 161 17.21 -6.82 -15.27
N LYS A 162 17.32 -7.59 -16.36
CA LYS A 162 16.24 -8.53 -16.78
C LYS A 162 15.86 -9.51 -15.67
N GLU A 163 16.84 -9.89 -14.83
CA GLU A 163 16.62 -10.78 -13.69
C GLU A 163 15.78 -10.11 -12.58
N GLU A 164 16.04 -8.84 -12.28
CA GLU A 164 15.22 -8.09 -11.30
C GLU A 164 13.79 -7.84 -11.79
N GLU A 165 13.60 -7.62 -13.09
CA GLU A 165 12.26 -7.53 -13.69
C GLU A 165 11.49 -8.84 -13.52
N LYS A 166 12.18 -9.96 -13.76
CA LYS A 166 11.62 -11.31 -13.59
C LYS A 166 11.18 -11.57 -12.14
N PHE A 167 11.93 -11.08 -11.16
CA PHE A 167 11.54 -11.19 -9.74
C PHE A 167 10.26 -10.42 -9.40
N CYS A 168 9.97 -9.32 -10.09
CA CYS A 168 8.71 -8.59 -9.92
C CYS A 168 7.53 -9.41 -10.48
N ALA A 169 7.69 -9.91 -11.70
CA ALA A 169 6.67 -10.72 -12.37
C ALA A 169 6.38 -12.05 -11.64
N TRP A 170 7.36 -12.61 -10.93
CA TRP A 170 7.17 -13.78 -10.05
C TRP A 170 6.14 -13.57 -8.93
N GLY A 171 5.95 -12.33 -8.45
CA GLY A 171 4.89 -12.02 -7.49
C GLY A 171 3.50 -12.27 -8.09
N TYR A 172 3.24 -11.65 -9.24
CA TYR A 172 1.98 -11.83 -9.96
C TYR A 172 1.77 -13.27 -10.44
N LYS A 173 2.83 -13.97 -10.85
CA LYS A 173 2.71 -15.39 -11.20
C LYS A 173 2.33 -16.23 -9.99
N PHE A 174 2.87 -15.93 -8.82
CA PHE A 174 2.50 -16.61 -7.57
C PHE A 174 1.03 -16.39 -7.20
N GLU A 175 0.53 -15.16 -7.36
CA GLU A 175 -0.89 -14.85 -7.23
C GLU A 175 -1.73 -15.70 -8.19
N GLN A 176 -1.32 -15.80 -9.46
CA GLN A 176 -2.00 -16.62 -10.47
C GLN A 176 -2.02 -18.13 -10.14
N TYR A 177 -1.04 -18.66 -9.41
CA TYR A 177 -1.07 -20.06 -8.95
C TYR A 177 -2.10 -20.31 -7.84
N LEU A 178 -2.47 -19.28 -7.09
CA LEU A 178 -3.25 -19.41 -5.86
C LEU A 178 -4.66 -18.85 -5.98
N LEU A 179 -4.88 -17.89 -6.88
CA LEU A 179 -6.11 -17.12 -6.95
C LEU A 179 -6.91 -17.42 -8.21
N SER A 180 -8.22 -17.51 -8.03
CA SER A 180 -9.20 -17.75 -9.08
C SER A 180 -10.10 -16.53 -9.29
N ASP A 181 -10.73 -16.44 -10.45
CA ASP A 181 -11.66 -15.36 -10.79
C ASP A 181 -13.05 -15.55 -10.16
N SER A 182 -13.32 -16.71 -9.52
CA SER A 182 -14.59 -17.01 -8.87
C SER A 182 -14.40 -17.94 -7.68
N PRO A 183 -15.19 -17.80 -6.60
CA PRO A 183 -14.95 -18.49 -5.31
C PRO A 183 -15.01 -20.02 -5.37
N ASN A 184 -15.48 -20.61 -6.48
CA ASN A 184 -15.65 -22.06 -6.63
C ASN A 184 -14.92 -22.61 -7.87
N THR A 185 -13.93 -21.89 -8.40
CA THR A 185 -13.13 -22.33 -9.55
C THR A 185 -11.66 -22.50 -9.21
N CYS A 186 -10.94 -23.20 -10.08
CA CYS A 186 -9.49 -23.32 -9.99
C CYS A 186 -8.80 -22.09 -10.61
N PRO A 187 -7.62 -21.69 -10.11
CA PRO A 187 -6.78 -20.71 -10.77
C PRO A 187 -6.47 -21.09 -12.22
N ASN A 188 -6.56 -20.12 -13.14
CA ASN A 188 -6.13 -20.32 -14.53
C ASN A 188 -4.66 -19.94 -14.67
N ILE A 189 -3.76 -20.93 -14.62
CA ILE A 189 -2.31 -20.71 -14.71
C ILE A 189 -1.79 -20.50 -16.14
N GLU A 190 -2.61 -20.82 -17.14
CA GLU A 190 -2.22 -20.76 -18.56
C GLU A 190 -2.35 -19.34 -19.12
N ARG A 191 -3.23 -18.50 -18.56
CA ARG A 191 -3.35 -17.10 -19.01
C ARG A 191 -2.03 -16.35 -18.83
N PRO A 192 -1.73 -15.35 -19.68
CA PRO A 192 -0.59 -14.47 -19.47
C PRO A 192 -0.67 -13.75 -18.13
N VAL A 193 0.48 -13.39 -17.56
CA VAL A 193 0.55 -12.54 -16.37
C VAL A 193 0.22 -11.11 -16.78
N ILE A 194 -0.84 -10.55 -16.18
CA ILE A 194 -1.29 -9.17 -16.41
C ILE A 194 -1.07 -8.34 -15.15
N GLU A 195 -0.10 -7.41 -15.20
CA GLU A 195 0.29 -6.60 -14.03
C GLU A 195 -0.56 -5.34 -13.84
N ASN A 196 -1.40 -4.99 -14.82
CA ASN A 196 -2.31 -3.84 -14.76
C ASN A 196 -3.55 -4.09 -13.90
N GLU A 197 -4.00 -5.35 -13.82
CA GLU A 197 -5.21 -5.73 -13.10
C GLU A 197 -5.06 -5.45 -11.60
N GLU A 198 -6.05 -4.80 -11.01
CA GLU A 198 -6.03 -4.48 -9.59
C GLU A 198 -7.45 -4.51 -9.02
N PHE A 199 -7.59 -5.05 -7.80
CA PHE A 199 -8.75 -4.80 -6.97
C PHE A 199 -8.33 -4.04 -5.73
N SER A 200 -9.03 -2.95 -5.43
CA SER A 200 -8.76 -2.14 -4.25
C SER A 200 -10.00 -1.99 -3.39
N LEU A 201 -9.81 -2.03 -2.08
CA LEU A 201 -10.81 -1.63 -1.10
C LEU A 201 -10.45 -0.26 -0.54
N PHE A 202 -11.46 0.58 -0.33
CA PHE A 202 -11.31 1.87 0.32
C PHE A 202 -11.80 1.77 1.75
N TYR A 203 -11.00 2.30 2.66
CA TYR A 203 -11.22 2.22 4.09
C TYR A 203 -11.41 3.59 4.71
N TYR A 204 -12.32 3.67 5.67
CA TYR A 204 -12.33 4.70 6.69
C TYR A 204 -11.73 4.15 7.98
N ALA A 205 -10.85 4.91 8.62
CA ALA A 205 -10.32 4.61 9.95
C ALA A 205 -9.94 5.90 10.69
N SER A 206 -9.79 5.82 12.01
CA SER A 206 -9.22 6.89 12.82
C SER A 206 -7.91 6.46 13.46
N LEU A 207 -6.91 7.34 13.43
CA LEU A 207 -5.64 7.21 14.15
C LEU A 207 -5.48 8.43 15.05
N GLY A 208 -5.55 8.23 16.36
CA GLY A 208 -5.53 9.35 17.29
C GLY A 208 -6.71 10.28 17.09
N SER A 209 -6.43 11.56 16.81
CA SER A 209 -7.44 12.58 16.51
C SER A 209 -7.73 12.73 15.02
N TYR A 210 -7.10 11.93 14.15
CA TYR A 210 -7.23 12.06 12.70
C TYR A 210 -8.19 11.02 12.12
N ASN A 211 -9.04 11.48 11.21
CA ASN A 211 -9.85 10.62 10.35
C ASN A 211 -9.17 10.44 8.99
N LEU A 212 -9.06 9.19 8.54
CA LEU A 212 -8.37 8.82 7.32
C LEU A 212 -9.34 8.14 6.35
N ILE A 213 -9.22 8.47 5.07
CA ILE A 213 -9.68 7.63 3.96
C ILE A 213 -8.45 7.12 3.22
N TYR A 214 -8.38 5.81 2.97
CA TYR A 214 -7.31 5.28 2.14
C TYR A 214 -7.71 4.08 1.30
N GLY A 215 -7.18 4.02 0.07
CA GLY A 215 -7.30 2.86 -0.79
C GLY A 215 -6.21 1.82 -0.50
N ALA A 216 -6.54 0.54 -0.57
CA ALA A 216 -5.60 -0.54 -0.43
C ALA A 216 -5.85 -1.60 -1.51
N GLN A 217 -4.82 -1.92 -2.28
CA GLN A 217 -4.81 -3.10 -3.15
C GLN A 217 -4.94 -4.37 -2.32
N ILE A 218 -5.80 -5.27 -2.76
CA ILE A 218 -6.09 -6.55 -2.12
C ILE A 218 -5.76 -7.68 -3.10
N ASP A 219 -4.91 -8.61 -2.69
CA ASP A 219 -4.49 -9.71 -3.56
C ASP A 219 -5.65 -10.70 -3.74
N GLY A 220 -6.33 -11.09 -2.64
CA GLY A 220 -7.49 -11.97 -2.75
C GLY A 220 -8.37 -12.03 -1.50
N MET A 221 -9.56 -12.60 -1.70
CA MET A 221 -10.52 -12.93 -0.67
C MET A 221 -10.39 -14.41 -0.28
N LEU A 222 -10.52 -14.71 1.02
CA LEU A 222 -10.51 -16.08 1.52
C LEU A 222 -11.86 -16.74 1.19
N ALA A 223 -11.79 -17.82 0.41
CA ALA A 223 -12.91 -18.67 0.06
C ALA A 223 -12.64 -20.14 0.41
N THR A 224 -11.89 -20.39 1.49
CA THR A 224 -11.44 -21.72 1.90
C THR A 224 -12.39 -22.43 2.86
N ASN A 225 -13.24 -21.69 3.59
CA ASN A 225 -14.08 -22.21 4.68
C ASN A 225 -15.51 -22.51 4.21
N GLY A 226 -15.65 -23.39 3.23
CA GLY A 226 -16.94 -23.78 2.65
C GLY A 226 -17.32 -22.96 1.42
N ALA A 227 -18.53 -23.21 0.88
CA ALA A 227 -19.03 -22.52 -0.30
C ALA A 227 -19.26 -21.03 0.01
N VAL A 228 -18.35 -20.18 -0.45
CA VAL A 228 -18.57 -18.73 -0.45
C VAL A 228 -19.48 -18.39 -1.63
N PRO A 229 -20.59 -17.65 -1.39
CA PRO A 229 -21.49 -17.28 -2.46
C PRO A 229 -20.75 -16.43 -3.49
N ASN A 230 -21.14 -16.54 -4.76
CA ASN A 230 -20.71 -15.59 -5.76
C ASN A 230 -21.14 -14.16 -5.34
N PRO A 231 -20.42 -13.12 -5.79
CA PRO A 231 -20.90 -11.74 -5.65
C PRO A 231 -22.36 -11.61 -6.10
N PRO A 232 -23.18 -10.79 -5.42
CA PRO A 232 -24.59 -10.66 -5.75
C PRO A 232 -24.78 -10.20 -7.21
N ALA A 233 -25.64 -10.89 -7.96
CA ALA A 233 -25.81 -10.66 -9.40
C ALA A 233 -26.60 -9.39 -9.76
N ASN A 234 -27.40 -8.84 -8.82
CA ASN A 234 -28.29 -7.69 -9.03
C ASN A 234 -27.86 -6.56 -8.09
N LEU A 235 -27.16 -5.55 -8.61
CA LEU A 235 -26.28 -4.68 -7.84
C LEU A 235 -26.89 -3.33 -7.46
N ASN A 236 -26.90 -3.04 -6.16
CA ASN A 236 -26.68 -1.69 -5.66
C ASN A 236 -25.39 -1.67 -4.83
N THR A 237 -24.78 -0.50 -4.67
CA THR A 237 -23.51 -0.30 -3.95
C THR A 237 -23.53 -0.93 -2.55
N GLU A 238 -24.65 -0.81 -1.85
CA GLU A 238 -24.79 -1.31 -0.48
C GLU A 238 -24.73 -2.84 -0.38
N SER A 239 -25.31 -3.56 -1.35
CA SER A 239 -25.25 -5.02 -1.41
C SER A 239 -23.82 -5.52 -1.61
N ASN A 240 -23.04 -4.85 -2.47
CA ASN A 240 -21.61 -5.15 -2.65
C ASN A 240 -20.80 -4.84 -1.40
N LEU A 241 -21.03 -3.69 -0.77
CA LEU A 241 -20.35 -3.33 0.47
C LEU A 241 -20.65 -4.35 1.58
N ASN A 242 -21.89 -4.80 1.71
CA ASN A 242 -22.26 -5.82 2.67
C ASN A 242 -21.61 -7.18 2.37
N TYR A 243 -21.54 -7.58 1.10
CA TYR A 243 -20.77 -8.76 0.71
C TYR A 243 -19.29 -8.62 1.10
N LEU A 244 -18.66 -7.50 0.76
CA LEU A 244 -17.24 -7.27 1.04
C LEU A 244 -16.92 -7.18 2.53
N ARG A 245 -17.79 -6.57 3.34
CA ARG A 245 -17.62 -6.42 4.80
C ARG A 245 -17.78 -7.72 5.58
N ASN A 246 -18.48 -8.70 5.01
CA ASN A 246 -18.74 -10.00 5.64
C ASN A 246 -17.73 -11.09 5.25
N ASN A 247 -16.68 -10.74 4.48
CA ASN A 247 -15.63 -11.66 4.06
C ASN A 247 -14.26 -11.26 4.59
N GLU A 248 -13.35 -12.22 4.65
CA GLU A 248 -11.94 -12.03 5.04
C GLU A 248 -11.03 -11.98 3.81
N TYR A 249 -9.93 -11.25 3.91
CA TYR A 249 -8.96 -11.05 2.83
C TYR A 249 -7.55 -11.44 3.26
N LEU A 250 -6.65 -11.61 2.30
CA LEU A 250 -5.27 -12.00 2.54
C LEU A 250 -4.28 -11.23 1.67
N GLU A 251 -3.01 -11.31 2.07
CA GLU A 251 -1.86 -10.87 1.28
C GLU A 251 -1.06 -12.10 0.82
N LEU A 252 -0.50 -12.05 -0.39
CA LEU A 252 0.38 -13.05 -0.96
C LEU A 252 1.79 -12.49 -1.15
N LYS A 253 2.80 -13.26 -0.74
CA LYS A 253 4.20 -12.91 -1.01
C LYS A 253 5.02 -14.13 -1.40
N THR A 254 5.98 -13.93 -2.28
CA THR A 254 7.05 -14.91 -2.50
C THR A 254 8.28 -14.54 -1.66
N ASN A 255 9.10 -15.49 -1.25
CA ASN A 255 10.41 -15.22 -0.64
C ASN A 255 11.41 -16.30 -1.05
N ARG A 256 12.71 -15.97 -1.13
CA ARG A 256 13.73 -17.02 -1.20
C ARG A 256 13.70 -17.88 0.06
N HIS A 257 14.06 -19.16 -0.02
CA HIS A 257 14.32 -19.97 1.17
C HIS A 257 15.29 -19.28 2.13
N LEU A 258 15.01 -19.41 3.42
CA LEU A 258 15.83 -18.87 4.49
C LEU A 258 16.80 -19.97 4.93
N MET A 259 18.06 -19.84 4.54
CA MET A 259 19.09 -20.86 4.75
C MET A 259 19.98 -20.59 5.96
N ASN A 260 19.91 -19.37 6.53
CA ASN A 260 20.72 -18.97 7.68
C ASN A 260 20.05 -17.89 8.52
N GLN A 261 20.56 -17.71 9.74
CA GLN A 261 20.04 -16.77 10.73
C GLN A 261 20.07 -15.31 10.26
N ARG A 262 21.05 -14.92 9.44
CA ARG A 262 21.13 -13.56 8.88
C ARG A 262 19.98 -13.30 7.91
N GLN A 263 19.70 -14.24 7.02
CA GLN A 263 18.58 -14.17 6.09
C GLN A 263 17.24 -14.13 6.84
N GLU A 264 17.08 -14.97 7.86
CA GLU A 264 15.88 -14.97 8.71
C GLU A 264 15.70 -13.65 9.45
N ARG A 265 16.77 -13.09 10.04
CA ARG A 265 16.73 -11.79 10.69
C ARG A 265 16.33 -10.67 9.71
N ASN A 266 16.91 -10.64 8.51
CA ASN A 266 16.54 -9.66 7.49
C ASN A 266 15.08 -9.82 7.04
N PHE A 267 14.61 -11.05 6.87
CA PHE A 267 13.22 -11.35 6.55
C PHE A 267 12.27 -10.80 7.62
N ARG A 268 12.57 -11.07 8.90
CA ARG A 268 11.78 -10.57 10.04
C ARG A 268 11.83 -9.05 10.14
N ARG A 269 13.02 -8.45 10.03
CA ARG A 269 13.25 -7.01 10.25
C ARG A 269 12.61 -6.13 9.17
N TYR A 270 12.76 -6.50 7.90
CA TYR A 270 12.39 -5.62 6.78
C TYR A 270 11.09 -6.06 6.11
N LYS A 271 11.03 -7.32 5.66
CA LYS A 271 9.91 -7.80 4.85
C LYS A 271 8.65 -8.02 5.68
N MET A 272 8.77 -8.72 6.81
CA MET A 272 7.62 -9.00 7.66
C MET A 272 7.04 -7.75 8.31
N LEU A 273 7.85 -6.72 8.58
CA LEU A 273 7.35 -5.41 9.00
C LEU A 273 6.40 -4.81 7.96
N ARG A 274 6.85 -4.74 6.69
CA ARG A 274 6.01 -4.24 5.59
C ARG A 274 4.74 -5.08 5.41
N CYS A 275 4.86 -6.42 5.45
CA CYS A 275 3.69 -7.30 5.33
C CYS A 275 2.72 -7.15 6.51
N TRP A 276 3.22 -6.96 7.72
CA TRP A 276 2.39 -6.65 8.88
C TRP A 276 1.64 -5.33 8.70
N CYS A 277 2.32 -4.26 8.24
CA CYS A 277 1.65 -2.99 7.95
C CYS A 277 0.56 -3.15 6.88
N GLN A 278 0.81 -3.95 5.82
CA GLN A 278 -0.20 -4.25 4.80
C GLN A 278 -1.43 -4.93 5.40
N CYS A 279 -1.23 -5.96 6.22
CA CYS A 279 -2.32 -6.69 6.87
C CYS A 279 -3.07 -5.81 7.88
N TYR A 280 -2.34 -5.11 8.74
CA TYR A 280 -2.90 -4.30 9.83
C TYR A 280 -3.74 -3.14 9.31
N LEU A 281 -3.25 -2.39 8.32
CA LEU A 281 -3.96 -1.24 7.77
C LEU A 281 -5.21 -1.64 6.97
N ALA A 282 -5.32 -2.88 6.47
CA ALA A 282 -6.50 -3.33 5.71
C ALA A 282 -7.33 -4.41 6.43
N ASN A 283 -7.04 -4.67 7.72
CA ASN A 283 -7.69 -5.72 8.50
C ASN A 283 -7.70 -7.09 7.77
N LEU A 284 -6.58 -7.44 7.12
CA LEU A 284 -6.43 -8.73 6.43
C LEU A 284 -6.26 -9.84 7.47
N LYS A 285 -6.75 -11.04 7.17
CA LYS A 285 -6.62 -12.21 8.04
C LYS A 285 -5.16 -12.58 8.29
N GLY A 286 -4.35 -12.49 7.24
CA GLY A 286 -2.96 -12.88 7.28
C GLY A 286 -2.27 -12.84 5.94
N LEU A 287 -1.09 -13.44 5.93
CA LEU A 287 -0.15 -13.48 4.84
C LEU A 287 0.17 -14.94 4.50
N LEU A 288 0.08 -15.30 3.22
CA LEU A 288 0.59 -16.56 2.71
C LEU A 288 1.91 -16.34 1.96
N VAL A 289 2.99 -16.95 2.48
CA VAL A 289 4.33 -16.84 1.89
C VAL A 289 4.71 -18.09 1.12
N GLY A 290 5.00 -17.94 -0.17
CA GLY A 290 5.62 -18.97 -1.00
C GLY A 290 7.14 -18.89 -0.97
N PHE A 291 7.80 -19.88 -0.38
CA PHE A 291 9.25 -19.98 -0.35
C PHE A 291 9.78 -20.72 -1.58
N ARG A 292 10.62 -20.03 -2.35
CA ARG A 292 11.19 -20.48 -3.61
C ARG A 292 12.69 -20.69 -3.57
N ASN A 293 13.18 -21.52 -4.48
CA ASN A 293 14.59 -21.63 -4.82
C ASN A 293 15.04 -20.50 -5.79
N GLU A 294 16.28 -20.58 -6.28
CA GLU A 294 16.87 -19.58 -7.18
C GLU A 294 16.30 -19.69 -8.60
N GLU A 295 15.87 -20.88 -8.99
CA GLU A 295 15.27 -21.18 -10.28
C GLU A 295 13.83 -20.68 -10.39
N GLY A 296 13.26 -20.11 -9.33
CA GLY A 296 11.89 -19.59 -9.32
C GLY A 296 10.83 -20.67 -9.07
N ILE A 297 11.20 -21.79 -8.46
CA ILE A 297 10.26 -22.84 -8.08
C ILE A 297 9.85 -22.64 -6.62
N VAL A 298 8.56 -22.43 -6.35
CA VAL A 298 8.00 -22.43 -5.00
C VAL A 298 7.83 -23.88 -4.54
N GLU A 299 8.41 -24.19 -3.38
CA GLU A 299 8.46 -25.56 -2.84
C GLU A 299 7.80 -25.67 -1.47
N ARG A 300 7.54 -24.52 -0.82
CA ARG A 300 6.89 -24.46 0.49
C ARG A 300 5.97 -23.27 0.59
N LEU A 301 4.77 -23.48 1.13
CA LEU A 301 3.84 -22.42 1.52
C LEU A 301 3.84 -22.31 3.05
N GLN A 302 3.71 -21.08 3.56
CA GLN A 302 3.57 -20.82 4.99
C GLN A 302 2.52 -19.74 5.22
N TRP A 303 1.48 -20.09 5.97
CA TRP A 303 0.53 -19.12 6.47
C TRP A 303 1.08 -18.42 7.72
N TYR A 304 0.85 -17.12 7.81
CA TYR A 304 1.08 -16.32 9.01
C TYR A 304 -0.19 -15.51 9.29
N GLU A 305 -0.86 -15.79 10.40
CA GLU A 305 -1.91 -14.89 10.86
C GLU A 305 -1.32 -13.56 11.32
N GLN A 306 -2.10 -12.48 11.22
CA GLN A 306 -1.63 -11.14 11.56
C GLN A 306 -0.97 -11.05 12.95
N GLN A 307 -1.53 -11.72 13.97
CA GLN A 307 -0.99 -11.74 15.33
C GLN A 307 0.29 -12.60 15.44
N GLU A 308 0.38 -13.66 14.65
CA GLU A 308 1.57 -14.52 14.61
C GLU A 308 2.76 -13.81 13.98
N ILE A 309 2.54 -12.89 13.03
CA ILE A 309 3.61 -12.06 12.47
C ILE A 309 4.31 -11.26 13.58
N ILE A 310 3.53 -10.65 14.48
CA ILE A 310 4.07 -9.86 15.61
C ILE A 310 4.90 -10.77 16.53
N LYS A 311 4.38 -11.95 16.86
CA LYS A 311 5.09 -12.93 17.72
C LYS A 311 6.39 -13.41 17.05
N TYR A 312 6.34 -13.75 15.76
CA TYR A 312 7.48 -14.22 14.98
C TYR A 312 8.59 -13.16 14.87
N CYS A 313 8.21 -11.89 14.73
CA CYS A 313 9.14 -10.77 14.58
C CYS A 313 9.50 -10.08 15.90
N LYS A 314 9.21 -10.72 17.04
CA LYS A 314 9.61 -10.22 18.36
C LYS A 314 11.09 -9.83 18.37
N ASN A 315 11.38 -8.67 18.96
CA ASN A 315 12.70 -8.04 19.06
C ASN A 315 13.27 -7.40 17.77
N GLU A 316 12.59 -7.49 16.62
CA GLU A 316 13.06 -6.80 15.40
C GLU A 316 12.38 -5.45 15.17
N TRP A 317 11.10 -5.33 15.52
CA TRP A 317 10.30 -4.10 15.47
C TRP A 317 9.10 -4.21 16.41
N ASN A 318 8.44 -3.07 16.69
CA ASN A 318 7.28 -2.99 17.58
C ASN A 318 6.12 -2.26 16.87
N PRO A 319 4.91 -2.88 16.76
CA PRO A 319 3.70 -2.22 16.27
C PRO A 319 3.42 -0.82 16.83
N GLU A 320 3.64 -0.63 18.13
CA GLU A 320 3.40 0.65 18.81
C GLU A 320 4.32 1.75 18.29
N THR A 321 5.61 1.46 18.09
CA THR A 321 6.56 2.42 17.51
C THR A 321 6.12 2.83 16.11
N ALA A 322 5.67 1.88 15.28
CA ALA A 322 5.21 2.15 13.93
C ALA A 322 3.98 3.09 13.91
N LEU A 323 2.99 2.82 14.77
CA LEU A 323 1.74 3.58 14.84
C LEU A 323 1.92 4.96 15.48
N ASN A 324 2.69 5.05 16.56
CA ASN A 324 3.02 6.33 17.20
C ASN A 324 3.81 7.23 16.24
N TYR A 325 4.75 6.65 15.48
CA TYR A 325 5.48 7.38 14.44
C TYR A 325 4.56 7.86 13.33
N LEU A 326 3.64 7.01 12.84
CA LEU A 326 2.65 7.42 11.84
C LEU A 326 1.81 8.61 12.34
N ASN A 327 1.27 8.54 13.56
CA ASN A 327 0.50 9.63 14.14
C ASN A 327 1.31 10.92 14.29
N TYR A 328 2.56 10.80 14.74
CA TYR A 328 3.48 11.93 14.86
C TYR A 328 3.78 12.58 13.51
N PHE A 329 4.06 11.77 12.48
CA PHE A 329 4.35 12.24 11.14
C PHE A 329 3.17 12.96 10.50
N LEU A 330 1.96 12.40 10.62
CA LEU A 330 0.73 13.04 10.17
C LEU A 330 0.50 14.38 10.88
N SER A 331 0.73 14.43 12.20
CA SER A 331 0.66 15.69 12.97
C SER A 331 1.64 16.74 12.46
N TYR A 332 2.87 16.33 12.14
CA TYR A 332 3.88 17.21 11.58
C TYR A 332 3.45 17.79 10.22
N ILE A 333 3.00 16.93 9.29
CA ILE A 333 2.48 17.37 7.98
C ILE A 333 1.36 18.40 8.16
N LYS A 334 0.36 18.08 8.99
CA LYS A 334 -0.80 18.95 9.21
C LYS A 334 -0.37 20.32 9.73
N ASN A 335 0.50 20.36 10.73
CA ASN A 335 1.01 21.62 11.28
C ASN A 335 1.75 22.47 10.24
N CYS A 336 2.55 21.86 9.35
CA CYS A 336 3.23 22.59 8.28
C CYS A 336 2.25 23.19 7.25
N LEU A 337 1.16 22.49 6.93
CA LEU A 337 0.17 22.92 5.95
C LEU A 337 -0.83 23.94 6.52
N THR A 338 -1.31 23.77 7.74
CA THR A 338 -2.31 24.67 8.35
C THR A 338 -1.76 26.06 8.68
N GLN A 339 -0.43 26.22 8.72
CA GLN A 339 0.22 27.52 8.85
C GLN A 339 0.19 28.35 7.56
N LYS A 340 -0.25 27.77 6.44
CA LYS A 340 -0.33 28.43 5.14
C LYS A 340 -1.77 28.92 4.92
N THR A 341 -1.92 30.18 4.51
CA THR A 341 -3.21 30.76 4.10
C THR A 341 -3.30 30.79 2.57
N CYS A 342 -4.32 30.14 2.01
CA CYS A 342 -4.50 30.03 0.56
C CYS A 342 -5.96 29.70 0.22
N THR A 343 -6.42 30.16 -0.94
CA THR A 343 -7.76 29.85 -1.47
C THR A 343 -7.79 28.59 -2.35
N GLY A 344 -6.63 28.05 -2.73
CA GLY A 344 -6.49 26.87 -3.58
C GLY A 344 -5.63 25.76 -2.95
N PRO A 345 -5.31 24.70 -3.71
CA PRO A 345 -4.46 23.61 -3.26
C PRO A 345 -3.08 24.13 -2.80
N VAL A 346 -2.59 23.67 -1.64
CA VAL A 346 -1.22 23.95 -1.19
C VAL A 346 -0.45 22.66 -0.99
N THR A 347 0.65 22.54 -1.74
CA THR A 347 1.49 21.34 -1.76
C THR A 347 2.83 21.59 -1.09
N LEU A 348 3.20 20.70 -0.17
CA LEU A 348 4.52 20.60 0.44
C LEU A 348 5.08 19.20 0.21
N ASN A 349 6.38 19.10 -0.07
CA ASN A 349 7.06 17.81 -0.20
C ASN A 349 7.96 17.58 1.01
N PHE A 350 7.86 16.39 1.59
CA PHE A 350 8.57 15.98 2.79
C PHE A 350 9.58 14.91 2.37
N GLN A 351 10.86 15.28 2.37
CA GLN A 351 11.95 14.38 2.08
C GLN A 351 12.63 13.95 3.37
N LEU A 352 12.55 12.66 3.68
CA LEU A 352 13.24 12.03 4.79
C LEU A 352 14.55 11.48 4.29
N ASN A 353 15.63 11.98 4.87
CA ASN A 353 16.97 11.59 4.51
C ASN A 353 17.48 10.46 5.39
N SER A 354 18.53 9.77 4.95
CA SER A 354 19.17 8.69 5.71
C SER A 354 19.79 9.17 7.04
N ASP A 355 20.13 10.46 7.15
CA ASP A 355 20.57 11.11 8.40
C ASP A 355 19.40 11.41 9.35
N LYS A 356 18.21 10.96 8.98
CA LYS A 356 17.00 11.09 9.77
C LYS A 356 16.64 12.58 10.00
N THR A 357 16.83 13.41 8.97
CA THR A 357 16.25 14.76 8.90
C THR A 357 15.07 14.78 7.95
N ILE A 358 14.07 15.62 8.26
CA ILE A 358 12.98 15.93 7.33
C ILE A 358 13.25 17.29 6.69
N ASN A 359 13.40 17.30 5.37
CA ASN A 359 13.42 18.53 4.59
C ASN A 359 12.01 18.79 4.04
N VAL A 360 11.47 19.98 4.34
CA VAL A 360 10.22 20.46 3.76
C VAL A 360 10.54 21.33 2.55
N ILE A 361 10.04 20.92 1.38
CA ILE A 361 10.30 21.55 0.09
C ILE A 361 9.00 22.22 -0.37
N GLU A 362 9.07 23.54 -0.57
CA GLU A 362 8.01 24.36 -1.15
C GLU A 362 8.21 24.50 -2.67
N ASN A 363 7.14 24.80 -3.42
CA ASN A 363 7.18 25.04 -4.87
C ASN A 363 7.80 23.89 -5.68
N SER A 364 7.44 22.65 -5.31
CA SER A 364 7.83 21.46 -6.06
C SER A 364 7.07 21.36 -7.38
N ILE A 365 7.69 20.72 -8.36
CA ILE A 365 7.09 20.37 -9.65
C ILE A 365 6.02 19.27 -9.55
N TYR A 366 5.95 18.57 -8.41
CA TYR A 366 5.01 17.46 -8.22
C TYR A 366 3.64 17.98 -7.76
N GLU A 367 2.68 18.00 -8.68
CA GLU A 367 1.28 18.25 -8.40
C GLU A 367 0.52 16.91 -8.33
N ILE A 368 0.07 16.54 -7.13
CA ILE A 368 -0.64 15.27 -6.92
C ILE A 368 -2.16 15.38 -7.10
N LEU A 369 -2.67 16.61 -7.20
CA LEU A 369 -4.07 16.91 -7.48
C LEU A 369 -4.19 17.54 -8.87
N PRO A 370 -4.65 16.79 -9.88
CA PRO A 370 -4.81 17.31 -11.23
C PRO A 370 -6.01 18.27 -11.33
N GLN A 371 -5.99 19.13 -12.35
CA GLN A 371 -7.02 20.15 -12.56
C GLN A 371 -8.43 19.58 -12.64
N TRP A 372 -8.63 18.43 -13.31
CA TRP A 372 -9.94 17.79 -13.41
C TRP A 372 -10.53 17.40 -12.06
N TYR A 373 -9.73 17.26 -11.01
CA TYR A 373 -10.22 16.99 -9.65
C TYR A 373 -10.55 18.27 -8.90
N THR A 374 -9.73 19.32 -9.08
CA THR A 374 -9.83 20.57 -8.30
C THR A 374 -10.82 21.58 -8.88
N THR A 375 -11.31 21.37 -10.10
CA THR A 375 -12.32 22.22 -10.75
C THR A 375 -13.72 21.59 -10.84
N ASN A 376 -13.94 20.44 -10.17
CA ASN A 376 -15.19 19.66 -10.20
C ASN A 376 -16.03 19.78 -8.93
#